data_AF-A0A9E2MHY1-F1
#
_entry.id   AF-A0A9E2MHY1-F1
#
_cell.length_a   1.000
_cell.length_b   1.000
_cell.length_c   1.000
_cell.angle_alpha   90.00
_cell.angle_beta   90.00
_cell.angle_gamma   90.00
#
_symmetry.space_group_name_H-M   'P 1'
#
loop_
_entity.id
_entity.type
_entity.pdbx_description
1 polymer ?
#
loop_
_entity_poly.entity_id
_entity_poly.type
_entity_poly.pdbx_seq_one_letter_code
_entity_poly.pdbx_strand_id
1 'polypeptide(L)'
;MTTNMKKAIIIIVAVAIIVGGFFAWRGYSTNKQAALSDSLQTVLIERGTLASTVGATGIVRSNQSAMLVWEIPGEVGSAHVAPGDHVSAGDVLASLDMTSLPAYIILAQADLVSAEKALDNLLNSESQQALAFKAVDNAQQALEDALNPELVQALALADIAETESAVEDTQRRLD
;
A
#
# COMPACT_ATOMS: atom_id res chain seq x y z
N MET A 1 66.48 40.72 -93.58
CA MET A 1 65.01 40.71 -93.48
C MET A 1 64.52 39.49 -92.70
N THR A 2 64.74 39.38 -91.37
CA THR A 2 64.26 38.19 -90.59
C THR A 2 64.07 38.36 -89.05
N THR A 3 64.40 39.51 -88.43
CA THR A 3 64.42 39.61 -86.94
C THR A 3 63.04 39.72 -86.27
N ASN A 4 62.03 40.28 -86.95
CA ASN A 4 60.71 40.51 -86.35
C ASN A 4 59.83 39.25 -86.31
N MET A 5 60.03 38.29 -87.22
CA MET A 5 59.25 37.04 -87.24
C MET A 5 59.60 36.11 -86.07
N LYS A 6 60.86 36.10 -85.62
CA LYS A 6 61.30 35.30 -84.46
C LYS A 6 60.65 35.77 -83.16
N LYS A 7 60.48 37.10 -82.98
CA LYS A 7 59.79 37.67 -81.81
C LYS A 7 58.30 37.36 -81.80
N ALA A 8 57.64 37.38 -82.96
CA ALA A 8 56.22 37.03 -83.09
C ALA A 8 55.97 35.55 -82.75
N ILE A 9 56.85 34.64 -83.19
CA ILE A 9 56.76 33.21 -82.84
C ILE A 9 56.92 33.01 -81.32
N ILE A 10 57.87 33.71 -80.69
CA ILE A 10 58.07 33.64 -79.22
C ILE A 10 56.83 34.12 -78.48
N ILE A 11 56.20 35.21 -78.93
CA ILE A 11 54.96 35.72 -78.31
C ILE A 11 53.80 34.73 -78.47
N ILE A 12 53.63 34.12 -79.65
CA ILE A 12 52.58 33.12 -79.87
C ILE A 12 52.77 31.89 -78.98
N VAL A 13 54.02 31.41 -78.84
CA VAL A 13 54.34 30.29 -77.95
C VAL A 13 54.08 30.65 -76.49
N ALA A 14 54.45 31.87 -76.06
CA ALA A 14 54.18 32.35 -74.71
C ALA A 14 52.66 32.41 -74.42
N VAL A 15 51.87 32.93 -75.36
CA VAL A 15 50.40 32.97 -75.24
C VAL A 15 49.81 31.56 -75.21
N ALA A 16 50.29 30.63 -76.05
CA ALA A 16 49.83 29.25 -76.04
C ALA A 16 50.11 28.55 -74.70
N ILE A 17 51.26 28.82 -74.07
CA ILE A 17 51.61 28.29 -72.75
C ILE A 17 50.70 28.88 -71.66
N ILE A 18 50.40 30.17 -71.71
CA ILE A 18 49.50 30.83 -70.75
C ILE A 18 48.08 30.28 -70.88
N VAL A 19 47.58 30.15 -72.11
CA VAL A 19 46.23 29.60 -72.38
C VAL A 19 46.17 28.12 -71.98
N GLY A 20 47.18 27.33 -72.32
CA GLY A 20 47.28 25.92 -71.92
C GLY A 20 47.33 25.77 -70.39
N GLY A 21 48.11 26.62 -69.71
CA GLY A 21 48.17 26.67 -68.25
C GLY A 21 46.84 27.06 -67.61
N PHE A 22 46.12 28.03 -68.18
CA PHE A 22 44.81 28.46 -67.70
C PHE A 22 43.75 27.36 -67.86
N PHE A 23 43.70 26.67 -69.02
CA PHE A 23 42.78 25.55 -69.24
C PHE A 23 43.10 24.34 -68.35
N ALA A 24 44.38 24.01 -68.17
CA ALA A 24 44.81 22.93 -67.29
C ALA A 24 44.48 23.23 -65.82
N TRP A 25 44.72 24.47 -65.37
CA TRP A 25 44.38 24.89 -64.00
C TRP A 25 42.87 24.90 -63.76
N ARG A 26 42.10 25.39 -64.74
CA ARG A 26 40.63 25.37 -64.68
C ARG A 26 40.09 23.94 -64.57
N GLY A 27 40.58 23.01 -65.41
CA GLY A 27 40.18 21.61 -65.37
C GLY A 27 40.46 20.92 -64.03
N TYR A 28 41.67 21.15 -63.47
CA TYR A 28 42.06 20.57 -62.18
C TYR A 28 41.26 21.11 -61.00
N SER A 29 40.87 22.39 -61.02
CA SER A 29 40.07 23.01 -59.95
C SER A 29 38.64 22.47 -59.91
N THR A 30 38.01 22.27 -61.07
CA THR A 30 36.66 21.66 -61.16
C THR A 30 36.63 20.22 -60.65
N ASN A 31 37.65 19.40 -60.94
CA ASN A 31 37.68 18.01 -60.49
C ASN A 31 37.88 17.88 -58.98
N LYS A 32 38.63 18.80 -58.34
CA LYS A 32 38.74 18.84 -56.87
C LYS A 32 37.42 19.17 -56.19
N GLN A 33 36.62 20.07 -56.77
CA GLN A 33 35.32 20.45 -56.21
C GLN A 33 34.28 19.32 -56.35
N ALA A 34 34.31 18.57 -57.45
CA ALA A 34 33.47 17.39 -57.64
C ALA A 34 33.86 16.23 -56.69
N ALA A 35 35.16 15.97 -56.51
CA ALA A 35 35.64 14.94 -55.59
C ALA A 35 35.30 15.21 -54.11
N LEU A 36 35.24 16.49 -53.71
CA LEU A 36 34.81 16.88 -52.35
C LEU A 36 33.30 16.69 -52.12
N SER A 37 32.51 16.69 -53.19
CA SER A 37 31.06 16.49 -53.13
C SER A 37 30.69 15.00 -53.10
N ASP A 38 31.50 14.16 -53.75
CA ASP A 38 31.31 12.69 -53.79
C ASP A 38 31.72 12.00 -52.48
N SER A 39 32.54 12.65 -51.64
CA SER A 39 32.94 12.12 -50.33
C SER A 39 31.93 12.38 -49.20
N LEU A 40 30.76 12.96 -49.48
CA LEU A 40 29.77 13.30 -48.47
C LEU A 40 28.68 12.23 -48.41
N GLN A 41 28.65 11.46 -47.32
CA GLN A 41 27.53 10.58 -47.01
C GLN A 41 26.42 11.38 -46.33
N THR A 42 25.29 11.53 -47.02
CA THR A 42 24.09 12.17 -46.47
C THR A 42 23.02 11.14 -46.16
N VAL A 43 22.27 11.35 -45.08
CA VAL A 43 21.06 10.57 -44.74
C VAL A 43 19.86 11.51 -44.68
N LEU A 44 18.70 11.03 -45.11
CA LEU A 44 17.45 11.78 -45.11
C LEU A 44 16.91 11.83 -43.68
N ILE A 45 16.56 13.02 -43.19
CA ILE A 45 16.03 13.17 -41.83
C ILE A 45 14.54 12.80 -41.79
N GLU A 46 14.19 11.82 -40.97
CA GLU A 46 12.81 11.40 -40.76
C GLU A 46 12.31 11.87 -39.39
N ARG A 47 11.07 12.37 -39.34
CA ARG A 47 10.42 12.77 -38.08
C ARG A 47 9.65 11.58 -37.53
N GLY A 48 10.12 11.03 -36.41
CA GLY A 48 9.45 9.99 -35.63
C GLY A 48 9.10 10.47 -34.23
N THR A 49 8.16 9.79 -33.58
CA THR A 49 7.77 10.05 -32.19
C THR A 49 8.79 9.39 -31.25
N LEU A 50 9.50 10.19 -30.45
CA LEU A 50 10.33 9.65 -29.36
C LEU A 50 9.43 9.37 -28.15
N ALA A 51 9.17 8.09 -27.87
CA ALA A 51 8.52 7.68 -26.63
C ALA A 51 9.58 7.53 -25.53
N SER A 52 9.63 8.48 -24.59
CA SER A 52 10.43 8.37 -23.37
C SER A 52 9.58 7.72 -22.29
N THR A 53 9.90 6.47 -21.93
CA THR A 53 9.21 5.77 -20.84
C THR A 53 10.06 5.89 -19.57
N VAL A 54 9.51 6.49 -18.53
CA VAL A 54 10.13 6.50 -17.20
C VAL A 54 9.59 5.30 -16.44
N GLY A 55 10.45 4.31 -16.18
CA GLY A 55 10.13 3.18 -15.32
C GLY A 55 10.23 3.61 -13.84
N ALA A 56 9.17 3.39 -13.08
CA ALA A 56 9.17 3.55 -11.63
C ALA A 56 9.07 2.18 -10.97
N THR A 57 10.00 1.87 -10.08
CA THR A 57 9.93 0.67 -9.23
C THR A 57 9.37 1.08 -7.87
N GLY A 58 8.29 0.44 -7.45
CA GLY A 58 7.65 0.67 -6.15
C GLY A 58 7.49 -0.64 -5.39
N ILE A 59 7.37 -0.54 -4.07
CA ILE A 59 7.08 -1.69 -3.21
C ILE A 59 5.57 -1.70 -2.96
N VAL A 60 4.92 -2.82 -3.27
CA VAL A 60 3.51 -3.05 -2.91
C VAL A 60 3.45 -3.38 -1.43
N ARG A 61 2.59 -2.68 -0.68
CA ARG A 61 2.30 -2.95 0.73
C ARG A 61 0.82 -3.20 0.90
N SER A 62 0.46 -3.99 1.92
CA SER A 62 -0.93 -4.16 2.29
C SER A 62 -1.55 -2.79 2.61
N ASN A 63 -2.80 -2.59 2.20
CA ASN A 63 -3.53 -1.38 2.53
C ASN A 63 -3.73 -1.25 4.05
N GLN A 64 -3.99 -2.38 4.72
CA GLN A 64 -4.18 -2.48 6.16
C GLN A 64 -3.64 -3.81 6.66
N SER A 65 -3.07 -3.80 7.86
CA SER A 65 -2.65 -5.00 8.59
C SER A 65 -3.13 -4.86 10.03
N ALA A 66 -3.75 -5.91 10.56
CA ALA A 66 -4.20 -5.97 11.94
C ALA A 66 -3.59 -7.20 12.62
N MET A 67 -3.19 -7.03 13.88
CA MET A 67 -2.85 -8.15 14.75
C MET A 67 -4.05 -8.38 15.65
N LEU A 68 -4.67 -9.55 15.54
CA LEU A 68 -5.79 -9.94 16.38
C LEU A 68 -5.24 -10.61 17.63
N VAL A 69 -5.67 -10.12 18.78
CA VAL A 69 -5.35 -10.67 20.10
C VAL A 69 -6.64 -10.90 20.86
N TRP A 70 -6.64 -11.91 21.72
CA TRP A 70 -7.77 -12.15 22.60
C TRP A 70 -7.80 -11.09 23.70
N GLU A 71 -8.99 -10.56 23.92
CA GLU A 71 -9.28 -9.61 24.99
C GLU A 71 -9.34 -10.26 26.38
N ILE A 72 -9.64 -11.56 26.41
CA ILE A 72 -9.82 -12.35 27.62
C ILE A 72 -8.81 -13.50 27.59
N PRO A 73 -8.17 -13.84 28.73
CA PRO A 73 -7.31 -15.01 28.80
C PRO A 73 -8.11 -16.32 28.61
N GLY A 74 -7.56 -17.23 27.82
CA GLY A 74 -8.14 -18.56 27.57
C GLY A 74 -7.28 -19.37 26.62
N GLU A 75 -7.59 -20.66 26.48
CA GLU A 75 -7.00 -21.54 25.48
C GLU A 75 -7.82 -21.51 24.18
N VAL A 76 -7.16 -21.67 23.04
CA VAL A 76 -7.84 -21.75 21.74
C VAL A 76 -8.49 -23.12 21.61
N GLY A 77 -9.81 -23.16 21.48
CA GLY A 77 -10.56 -24.40 21.33
C GLY A 77 -10.65 -24.84 19.87
N SER A 78 -11.06 -23.94 18.97
CA SER A 78 -11.19 -24.28 17.55
C SER A 78 -10.75 -23.14 16.63
N ALA A 79 -10.20 -23.49 15.47
CA ALA A 79 -9.83 -22.57 14.41
C ALA A 79 -10.65 -22.91 13.16
N HIS A 80 -11.34 -21.90 12.60
CA HIS A 80 -12.26 -22.07 11.48
C HIS A 80 -11.68 -21.65 10.15
N VAL A 81 -10.44 -21.12 10.14
CA VAL A 81 -9.77 -20.59 8.95
C VAL A 81 -8.36 -21.15 8.81
N ALA A 82 -7.90 -21.28 7.57
CA ALA A 82 -6.55 -21.71 7.23
C ALA A 82 -5.70 -20.53 6.71
N PRO A 83 -4.36 -20.62 6.81
CA PRO A 83 -3.48 -19.61 6.23
C PRO A 83 -3.70 -19.45 4.72
N GLY A 84 -4.06 -18.23 4.30
CA GLY A 84 -4.34 -17.89 2.89
C GLY A 84 -5.82 -17.71 2.56
N ASP A 85 -6.72 -18.06 3.49
CA ASP A 85 -8.16 -17.86 3.30
C ASP A 85 -8.53 -16.37 3.27
N HIS A 86 -9.51 -16.03 2.42
CA HIS A 86 -10.13 -14.71 2.42
C HIS A 86 -11.28 -14.70 3.43
N VAL A 87 -11.26 -13.70 4.30
CA VAL A 87 -12.24 -13.53 5.38
C VAL A 87 -12.84 -12.13 5.30
N SER A 88 -14.11 -12.01 5.69
CA SER A 88 -14.85 -10.75 5.74
C SER A 88 -15.01 -10.26 7.17
N ALA A 89 -15.39 -8.99 7.32
CA ALA A 89 -15.71 -8.45 8.64
C ALA A 89 -16.89 -9.20 9.26
N GLY A 90 -16.72 -9.66 10.50
CA GLY A 90 -17.72 -10.43 11.24
C GLY A 90 -17.54 -11.96 11.17
N ASP A 91 -16.61 -12.46 10.35
CA ASP A 91 -16.34 -13.89 10.28
C ASP A 91 -15.63 -14.37 11.55
N VAL A 92 -16.11 -15.49 12.09
CA VAL A 92 -15.48 -16.15 13.25
C VAL A 92 -14.24 -16.90 12.77
N LEU A 93 -13.07 -16.39 13.13
CA LEU A 93 -11.78 -16.97 12.72
C LEU A 93 -11.36 -18.13 13.64
N ALA A 94 -11.57 -17.96 14.93
CA ALA A 94 -11.26 -18.94 15.97
C ALA A 94 -12.19 -18.72 17.17
N SER A 95 -12.28 -19.72 18.04
CA SER A 95 -13.03 -19.69 19.29
C SER A 95 -12.16 -20.13 20.46
N LEU A 96 -12.36 -19.52 21.62
CA LEU A 96 -11.77 -20.00 22.88
C LEU A 96 -12.47 -21.28 23.35
N ASP A 97 -11.74 -22.12 24.08
CA ASP A 97 -12.31 -23.27 24.77
C ASP A 97 -13.12 -22.78 25.97
N MET A 98 -14.41 -23.12 26.00
CA MET A 98 -15.36 -22.78 27.06
C MET A 98 -14.89 -23.24 28.45
N THR A 99 -14.10 -24.32 28.53
CA THR A 99 -13.58 -24.86 29.81
C THR A 99 -12.41 -24.05 30.36
N SER A 100 -11.74 -23.28 29.51
CA SER A 100 -10.61 -22.43 29.86
C SER A 100 -11.03 -21.00 30.24
N LEU A 101 -12.31 -20.67 30.07
CA LEU A 101 -12.82 -19.34 30.36
C LEU A 101 -12.84 -19.05 31.86
N PRO A 102 -12.62 -17.80 32.26
CA PRO A 102 -12.81 -17.37 33.64
C PRO A 102 -14.20 -17.72 34.19
N ALA A 103 -14.25 -18.07 35.48
CA ALA A 103 -15.49 -18.51 36.14
C ALA A 103 -16.64 -17.49 36.08
N TYR A 104 -16.34 -16.18 36.01
CA TYR A 104 -17.35 -15.14 35.93
C TYR A 104 -18.09 -15.15 34.57
N ILE A 105 -17.42 -15.51 33.48
CA ILE A 105 -18.05 -15.65 32.15
C ILE A 105 -18.95 -16.89 32.13
N ILE A 106 -18.49 -17.99 32.70
CA ILE A 106 -19.28 -19.22 32.83
C ILE A 106 -20.55 -18.97 33.64
N LEU A 107 -20.43 -18.22 34.75
CA LEU A 107 -21.58 -17.86 35.58
C LEU A 107 -22.58 -16.98 34.81
N ALA A 108 -22.12 -15.92 34.13
CA ALA A 108 -22.98 -15.05 33.33
C ALA A 108 -23.70 -15.82 32.20
N GLN A 109 -23.00 -16.75 31.54
CA GLN A 109 -23.59 -17.60 30.52
C GLN A 109 -24.66 -18.55 31.11
N ALA A 110 -24.41 -19.11 32.29
CA ALA A 110 -25.38 -19.96 32.99
C ALA A 110 -26.63 -19.17 33.42
N ASP A 111 -26.45 -17.93 33.88
CA ASP A 111 -27.54 -17.03 34.24
C ASP A 111 -28.40 -16.68 33.02
N LEU A 112 -27.77 -16.43 31.85
CA LEU A 112 -28.49 -16.23 30.59
C LEU A 112 -29.36 -17.44 30.23
N VAL A 113 -28.78 -18.65 30.26
CA VAL A 113 -29.54 -19.89 29.96
C VAL A 113 -30.68 -20.11 30.96
N SER A 114 -30.46 -19.77 32.23
CA SER A 114 -31.49 -19.85 33.27
C SER A 114 -32.64 -18.87 33.00
N ALA A 115 -32.31 -17.62 32.64
CA ALA A 115 -33.28 -16.59 32.30
C ALA A 115 -34.08 -16.93 31.04
N GLU A 116 -33.43 -17.46 30.00
CA GLU A 116 -34.07 -17.93 28.77
C GLU A 116 -35.07 -19.06 29.05
N LYS A 117 -34.69 -20.04 29.88
CA LYS A 117 -35.59 -21.11 30.31
C LYS A 117 -36.76 -20.59 31.13
N ALA A 118 -36.53 -19.62 32.01
CA ALA A 118 -37.59 -18.97 32.76
C ALA A 118 -38.57 -18.25 31.82
N LEU A 119 -38.05 -17.58 30.78
CA LEU A 119 -38.86 -16.95 29.74
C LEU A 119 -39.70 -17.95 28.96
N ASP A 120 -39.13 -19.05 28.51
CA ASP A 120 -39.87 -20.09 27.80
C ASP A 120 -41.00 -20.67 28.67
N ASN A 121 -40.73 -20.93 29.96
CA ASN A 121 -41.76 -21.38 30.90
C ASN A 121 -42.89 -20.35 31.09
N LEU A 122 -42.58 -19.05 31.12
CA LEU A 122 -43.55 -17.95 31.30
C LEU A 122 -44.27 -17.55 30.01
N LEU A 123 -43.73 -17.87 28.85
CA LEU A 123 -44.45 -17.77 27.57
C LEU A 123 -45.51 -18.86 27.45
N ASN A 124 -45.21 -20.06 27.97
CA ASN A 124 -46.11 -21.21 27.98
C ASN A 124 -47.16 -21.19 29.11
N SER A 125 -47.05 -20.29 30.09
CA SER A 125 -47.96 -20.14 31.24
C SER A 125 -48.47 -18.70 31.32
N GLU A 126 -49.76 -18.46 31.16
CA GLU A 126 -50.30 -17.12 30.89
C GLU A 126 -49.84 -16.01 31.88
N SER A 127 -49.32 -14.91 31.30
CA SER A 127 -49.31 -13.51 31.81
C SER A 127 -48.12 -12.89 32.56
N GLN A 128 -46.88 -13.38 32.42
CA GLN A 128 -45.69 -12.64 32.93
C GLN A 128 -44.55 -12.46 31.91
N GLN A 129 -44.91 -12.41 30.62
CA GLN A 129 -43.95 -12.27 29.51
C GLN A 129 -43.06 -11.03 29.66
N ALA A 130 -43.60 -9.88 30.11
CA ALA A 130 -42.83 -8.65 30.25
C ALA A 130 -41.69 -8.73 31.29
N LEU A 131 -41.92 -9.40 32.43
CA LEU A 131 -40.89 -9.61 33.45
C LEU A 131 -39.81 -10.58 32.95
N ALA A 132 -40.24 -11.59 32.20
CA ALA A 132 -39.35 -12.58 31.64
C ALA A 132 -38.44 -12.01 30.54
N PHE A 133 -38.98 -11.19 29.63
CA PHE A 133 -38.17 -10.49 28.62
C PHE A 133 -37.14 -9.57 29.27
N LYS A 134 -37.53 -8.87 30.35
CA LYS A 134 -36.59 -8.04 31.13
C LYS A 134 -35.49 -8.87 31.78
N ALA A 135 -35.80 -10.07 32.28
CA ALA A 135 -34.80 -10.95 32.88
C ALA A 135 -33.78 -11.44 31.85
N VAL A 136 -34.21 -11.78 30.64
CA VAL A 136 -33.31 -12.15 29.54
C VAL A 136 -32.45 -10.98 29.11
N ASP A 137 -33.03 -9.79 28.92
CA ASP A 137 -32.29 -8.59 28.53
C ASP A 137 -31.19 -8.23 29.55
N ASN A 138 -31.52 -8.27 30.85
CA ASN A 138 -30.54 -8.06 31.91
C ASN A 138 -29.43 -9.12 31.91
N ALA A 139 -29.77 -10.39 31.67
CA ALA A 139 -28.78 -11.46 31.65
C ALA A 139 -27.88 -11.38 30.40
N GLN A 140 -28.42 -10.92 29.27
CA GLN A 140 -27.63 -10.63 28.06
C GLN A 140 -26.67 -9.46 28.30
N GLN A 141 -27.14 -8.38 28.91
CA GLN A 141 -26.28 -7.25 29.30
C GLN A 141 -25.17 -7.69 30.25
N ALA A 142 -25.48 -8.51 31.27
CA ALA A 142 -24.48 -9.03 32.19
C ALA A 142 -23.43 -9.91 31.50
N LEU A 143 -23.82 -10.68 30.48
CA LEU A 143 -22.89 -11.47 29.67
C LEU A 143 -22.01 -10.57 28.79
N GLU A 144 -22.60 -9.56 28.15
CA GLU A 144 -21.87 -8.56 27.34
C GLU A 144 -20.83 -7.83 28.22
N ASP A 145 -21.23 -7.38 29.40
CA ASP A 145 -20.35 -6.73 30.38
C ASP A 145 -19.22 -7.65 30.84
N ALA A 146 -19.51 -8.94 31.03
CA ALA A 146 -18.51 -9.95 31.39
C ALA A 146 -17.53 -10.24 30.23
N LEU A 147 -17.98 -10.10 28.98
CA LEU A 147 -17.12 -10.26 27.80
C LEU A 147 -16.32 -8.98 27.49
N ASN A 148 -16.65 -7.84 28.10
CA ASN A 148 -15.99 -6.57 27.86
C ASN A 148 -14.83 -6.33 28.85
N PRO A 149 -13.55 -6.50 28.43
CA PRO A 149 -12.40 -6.31 29.31
C PRO A 149 -12.21 -4.86 29.76
N GLU A 150 -12.65 -3.86 28.97
CA GLU A 150 -12.53 -2.44 29.36
C GLU A 150 -13.42 -2.15 30.57
N LEU A 151 -14.58 -2.79 30.65
CA LEU A 151 -15.53 -2.62 31.75
C LEU A 151 -15.02 -3.29 33.03
N VAL A 152 -14.40 -4.48 32.90
CA VAL A 152 -13.71 -5.16 34.01
C VAL A 152 -12.52 -4.33 34.53
N GLN A 153 -11.73 -3.73 33.63
CA GLN A 153 -10.63 -2.84 34.01
C GLN A 153 -11.12 -1.54 34.65
N ALA A 154 -12.19 -0.94 34.14
CA ALA A 154 -12.79 0.26 34.70
C ALA A 154 -13.36 0.04 36.11
N LEU A 155 -14.03 -1.10 36.34
CA LEU A 155 -14.51 -1.49 37.67
C LEU A 155 -13.35 -1.75 38.64
N ALA A 156 -12.28 -2.42 38.18
CA ALA A 156 -11.10 -2.65 39.01
C ALA A 156 -10.43 -1.32 39.42
N LEU A 157 -10.35 -0.35 38.52
CA LEU A 157 -9.84 0.99 38.82
C LEU A 157 -10.75 1.76 39.78
N ALA A 158 -12.08 1.61 39.65
CA ALA A 158 -13.05 2.22 40.55
C ALA A 158 -12.96 1.64 41.97
N ASP A 159 -12.86 0.32 42.11
CA ASP A 159 -12.67 -0.35 43.41
C ASP A 159 -11.33 0.04 44.05
N ILE A 160 -10.25 0.18 43.26
CA ILE A 160 -8.96 0.68 43.76
C ILE A 160 -9.11 2.12 44.27
N ALA A 161 -9.78 3.00 43.52
CA ALA A 161 -10.00 4.38 43.93
C ALA A 161 -10.85 4.49 45.21
N GLU A 162 -11.88 3.65 45.34
CA GLU A 162 -12.72 3.60 46.54
C GLU A 162 -11.97 3.05 47.76
N THR A 163 -11.17 2.00 47.56
CA THR A 163 -10.32 1.45 48.63
C THR A 163 -9.20 2.41 49.03
N GLU A 164 -8.59 3.14 48.10
CA GLU A 164 -7.62 4.21 48.42
C GLU A 164 -8.27 5.33 49.23
N SER A 165 -9.47 5.78 48.86
CA SER A 165 -10.21 6.79 49.63
C SER A 165 -10.55 6.31 51.04
N ALA A 166 -10.90 5.04 51.21
CA ALA A 166 -11.18 4.45 52.52
C ALA A 166 -9.92 4.36 53.39
N VAL A 167 -8.77 3.99 52.80
CA VAL A 167 -7.47 3.95 53.50
C VAL A 167 -7.06 5.36 53.95
N GLU A 168 -7.19 6.37 53.08
CA GLU A 168 -6.82 7.75 53.40
C GLU A 168 -7.68 8.32 54.54
N ASP A 169 -8.98 8.02 54.56
CA ASP A 169 -9.87 8.44 55.65
C ASP A 169 -9.51 7.78 56.99
N THR A 170 -9.15 6.49 56.96
CA THR A 170 -8.66 5.80 58.17
C THR A 170 -7.31 6.35 58.65
N GLN A 171 -6.41 6.74 57.76
CA GLN A 171 -5.11 7.33 58.11
C GLN A 171 -5.29 8.70 58.80
N ARG A 172 -6.16 9.56 58.25
CA ARG A 172 -6.51 10.88 58.82
C ARG A 172 -7.13 10.81 60.22
N ARG A 173 -7.71 9.67 60.60
CA ARG A 173 -8.31 9.45 61.93
C ARG A 173 -7.31 8.96 62.98
N LEU A 174 -6.14 8.51 62.57
CA LEU A 174 -5.11 7.95 63.45
C LEU A 174 -4.03 8.97 63.86
N ASP A 175 -3.88 10.06 63.10
CA ASP A 175 -3.07 11.24 63.44
C ASP A 175 -3.86 12.28 64.26
#